data_AF-A0AAU3KGM3-F1
#
_entry.id   AF-A0AAU3KGM3-F1
#
_cell.length_a   1.000
_cell.length_b   1.000
_cell.length_c   1.000
_cell.angle_alpha   90.00
_cell.angle_beta   90.00
_cell.angle_gamma   90.00
#
_symmetry.space_group_name_H-M   'P 1'
#
loop_
_entity.id
_entity.type
_entity.pdbx_description
1 polymer ?
#
loop_
_entity_poly.entity_id
_entity_poly.type
_entity_poly.pdbx_seq_one_letter_code
_entity_poly.pdbx_strand_id
1 'polypeptide(L)'
;MVFEGGFVRPAPQLEPSPLRPPLPPSPLRQQPCRNRAFRNATSRRSGTVALQRVLRASHAAKSDVCDESDVVARQFAAAALRVALEVLDGRRSPLQLRPLAESGVIAALRTVADRGQVPGRGLGAATLTRVDVIMAGSRAAEVCAGYDRGTRHFALAARIVRGRSGWRLTAFRVF
;
A
#
# COMPACT_ATOMS: atom_id res chain seq x y z
N MET A 1 -43.15 -33.12 46.61
CA MET A 1 -42.09 -32.22 47.11
C MET A 1 -41.54 -31.51 45.86
N VAL A 2 -42.02 -30.38 45.34
CA VAL A 2 -42.29 -29.01 45.87
C VAL A 2 -41.12 -28.43 46.66
N PHE A 3 -40.34 -27.54 46.01
CA PHE A 3 -39.73 -26.27 46.47
C PHE A 3 -39.24 -25.55 45.19
N GLU A 4 -39.93 -24.51 44.70
CA GLU A 4 -39.68 -23.07 44.98
C GLU A 4 -38.26 -22.66 44.49
N GLY A 5 -38.10 -21.87 43.43
CA GLY A 5 -38.60 -20.50 43.33
C GLY A 5 -37.43 -19.51 43.53
N GLY A 6 -36.41 -19.56 42.66
CA GLY A 6 -35.21 -18.72 42.74
C GLY A 6 -35.30 -17.49 41.84
N PHE A 7 -35.77 -16.39 42.40
CA PHE A 7 -35.95 -15.08 41.78
C PHE A 7 -34.59 -14.45 41.39
N VAL A 8 -34.24 -14.40 40.10
CA VAL A 8 -33.11 -13.58 39.63
C VAL A 8 -33.59 -12.13 39.56
N ARG A 9 -33.04 -11.29 40.44
CA ARG A 9 -33.39 -9.87 40.60
C ARG A 9 -33.13 -9.09 39.29
N PRO A 10 -33.96 -8.11 38.94
CA PRO A 10 -33.67 -7.21 37.83
C PRO A 10 -32.42 -6.37 38.10
N ALA A 11 -31.65 -6.12 37.04
CA ALA A 11 -30.44 -5.30 37.07
C ALA A 11 -30.74 -3.86 37.56
N PRO A 12 -29.84 -3.23 38.32
CA PRO A 12 -29.98 -1.82 38.69
C PRO A 12 -29.97 -0.95 37.43
N GLN A 13 -30.99 -0.11 37.28
CA GLN A 13 -31.02 0.92 36.24
C GLN A 13 -29.97 1.99 36.56
N LEU A 14 -28.82 1.86 35.91
CA LEU A 14 -27.87 2.96 35.78
C LEU A 14 -28.34 3.81 34.60
N GLU A 15 -29.23 4.78 34.86
CA GLU A 15 -29.51 5.81 33.86
C GLU A 15 -28.31 6.78 33.80
N PRO A 16 -27.60 6.89 32.67
CA PRO A 16 -26.62 7.95 32.50
C PRO A 16 -27.35 9.28 32.29
N SER A 17 -27.06 10.27 33.14
CA SER A 17 -27.50 11.65 32.94
C SER A 17 -27.10 12.15 31.54
N PRO A 18 -27.93 12.98 30.87
CA PRO A 18 -27.63 13.45 29.53
C PRO A 18 -26.41 14.38 29.56
N LEU A 19 -25.28 13.87 29.08
CA LEU A 19 -24.11 14.68 28.81
C LEU A 19 -24.42 15.63 27.63
N ARG A 20 -24.24 16.92 27.91
CA ARG A 20 -24.26 18.07 27.00
C ARG A 20 -23.90 17.75 25.54
N PRO A 21 -24.54 18.41 24.55
CA PRO A 21 -24.10 18.33 23.17
C PRO A 21 -22.66 18.86 23.01
N PRO A 22 -21.82 18.20 22.20
CA PRO A 22 -20.49 18.70 21.90
C PRO A 22 -20.57 20.03 21.13
N LEU A 23 -19.73 20.98 21.52
CA LEU A 23 -19.50 22.24 20.82
C LEU A 23 -19.07 21.96 19.36
N PRO A 24 -19.45 22.82 18.40
CA PRO A 24 -19.02 22.68 17.01
C PRO A 24 -17.49 22.78 16.91
N PRO A 25 -16.84 21.98 16.06
CA PRO A 25 -15.41 22.11 15.84
C PRO A 25 -15.11 23.48 15.23
N SER A 26 -14.23 24.24 15.88
CA SER A 26 -13.65 25.44 15.30
C SER A 26 -12.93 25.10 13.99
N PRO A 27 -13.02 25.94 12.94
CA PRO A 27 -12.40 25.64 11.67
C PRO A 27 -10.88 25.69 11.82
N LEU A 28 -10.25 24.51 11.86
CA LEU A 28 -8.82 24.39 11.67
C LEU A 28 -8.51 24.83 10.24
N ARG A 29 -7.87 26.00 10.18
CA ARG A 29 -7.25 26.63 9.02
C ARG A 29 -6.57 25.56 8.17
N GLN A 30 -7.14 25.26 7.01
CA GLN A 30 -6.55 24.36 6.03
C GLN A 30 -5.19 24.95 5.62
N GLN A 31 -4.10 24.35 6.12
CA GLN A 31 -2.78 24.58 5.56
C GLN A 31 -2.72 23.80 4.24
N PRO A 32 -2.52 24.46 3.09
CA PRO A 32 -2.29 23.74 1.85
C PRO A 32 -0.93 23.05 1.95
N CYS A 33 -0.95 21.72 1.86
CA CYS A 33 0.23 20.92 1.55
C CYS A 33 0.72 21.29 0.13
N ARG A 34 1.50 22.37 0.06
CA ARG A 34 2.26 22.80 -1.10
C ARG A 34 3.43 21.83 -1.28
N ASN A 35 3.24 20.77 -2.07
CA ASN A 35 4.39 20.05 -2.61
C ASN A 35 4.63 20.45 -4.07
N ARG A 36 5.73 21.18 -4.18
CA ARG A 36 6.27 21.96 -5.28
C ARG A 36 6.61 21.07 -6.47
N ALA A 37 6.13 21.46 -7.64
CA ALA A 37 6.62 20.95 -8.92
C ALA A 37 8.14 21.09 -8.99
N PHE A 38 8.84 19.98 -9.29
CA PHE A 38 10.23 20.03 -9.71
C PHE A 38 10.28 20.65 -11.11
N ARG A 39 10.52 21.96 -11.17
CA ARG A 39 11.01 22.63 -12.37
C ARG A 39 12.53 22.52 -12.37
N ASN A 40 13.07 22.03 -13.48
CA ASN A 40 14.48 22.09 -13.82
C ASN A 40 14.98 23.53 -13.69
N ALA A 41 15.88 23.77 -12.74
CA ALA A 41 16.64 25.01 -12.63
C ALA A 41 18.12 24.65 -12.43
N THR A 42 18.86 24.78 -13.51
CA THR A 42 20.32 24.93 -13.53
C THR A 42 20.71 26.08 -12.61
N SER A 43 21.39 25.79 -11.50
CA SER A 43 22.13 26.80 -10.74
C SER A 43 23.36 26.16 -10.11
N ARG A 44 24.52 26.54 -10.66
CA ARG A 44 25.84 26.33 -10.08
C ARG A 44 25.94 27.12 -8.78
N ARG A 45 26.37 26.48 -7.69
CA ARG A 45 27.17 27.13 -6.64
C ARG A 45 28.02 26.10 -5.91
N SER A 46 29.31 26.42 -5.86
CA SER A 46 30.42 25.69 -5.29
C SER A 46 30.34 25.54 -3.78
N GLY A 47 30.94 24.45 -3.28
CA GLY A 47 31.37 24.29 -1.89
C GLY A 47 30.96 22.95 -1.29
N THR A 48 31.94 22.12 -0.93
CA THR A 48 31.86 20.78 -0.30
C THR A 48 31.76 19.54 -1.23
N VAL A 49 32.76 19.35 -2.11
CA VAL A 49 32.88 18.19 -3.02
C VAL A 49 33.78 17.04 -2.46
N ALA A 50 34.21 17.08 -1.19
CA ALA A 50 35.19 16.11 -0.70
C ALA A 50 34.61 14.85 -0.01
N LEU A 51 33.43 14.90 0.62
CA LEU A 51 32.90 13.76 1.40
C LEU A 51 31.94 12.83 0.63
N GLN A 52 31.44 13.24 -0.54
CA GLN A 52 30.54 12.40 -1.36
C GLN A 52 31.27 11.41 -2.27
N ARG A 53 32.61 11.50 -2.41
CA ARG A 53 33.35 10.71 -3.40
C ARG A 53 33.73 9.32 -2.89
N VAL A 54 33.89 9.14 -1.57
CA VAL A 54 34.34 7.86 -1.00
C VAL A 54 33.19 6.84 -0.88
N LEU A 55 31.95 7.28 -0.64
CA LEU A 55 30.79 6.36 -0.64
C LEU A 55 30.33 5.92 -2.05
N ARG A 56 30.61 6.71 -3.09
CA ARG A 56 30.26 6.35 -4.48
C ARG A 56 31.20 5.31 -5.10
N ALA A 57 32.47 5.28 -4.69
CA ALA A 57 33.46 4.38 -5.27
C ALA A 57 33.22 2.90 -4.89
N SER A 58 32.70 2.63 -3.69
CA SER A 58 32.41 1.26 -3.23
C SER A 58 31.09 0.69 -3.78
N HIS A 59 30.20 1.54 -4.32
CA HIS A 59 28.96 1.12 -4.97
C HIS A 59 29.11 0.89 -6.48
N ALA A 60 30.07 1.52 -7.15
CA ALA A 60 30.19 1.49 -8.62
C ALA A 60 30.52 0.11 -9.22
N ALA A 61 31.18 -0.78 -8.48
CA ALA A 61 31.48 -2.14 -8.95
C ALA A 61 30.38 -3.17 -8.61
N LYS A 62 29.44 -2.81 -7.72
CA LYS A 62 28.30 -3.64 -7.31
C LYS A 62 26.96 -3.12 -7.87
N SER A 63 26.96 -1.95 -8.52
CA SER A 63 25.77 -1.27 -9.02
C SER A 63 25.24 -1.85 -10.32
N ASP A 64 26.08 -2.30 -11.25
CA ASP A 64 25.60 -2.61 -12.62
C ASP A 64 24.61 -3.80 -12.65
N VAL A 65 24.91 -4.90 -11.93
CA VAL A 65 24.00 -6.07 -11.82
C VAL A 65 22.83 -5.81 -10.87
N CYS A 66 23.03 -4.97 -9.84
CA CYS A 66 21.99 -4.61 -8.89
C CYS A 66 20.98 -3.63 -9.49
N ASP A 67 21.42 -2.73 -10.38
CA ASP A 67 20.59 -1.73 -11.06
C ASP A 67 19.70 -2.40 -12.11
N GLU A 68 20.25 -3.32 -12.93
CA GLU A 68 19.42 -4.06 -13.90
C GLU A 68 18.35 -4.92 -13.19
N SER A 69 18.73 -5.62 -12.13
CA SER A 69 17.79 -6.42 -11.33
C SER A 69 16.71 -5.56 -10.67
N ASP A 70 17.05 -4.34 -10.21
CA ASP A 70 16.07 -3.39 -9.66
C ASP A 70 15.11 -2.87 -10.74
N VAL A 71 15.61 -2.55 -11.94
CA VAL A 71 14.76 -2.11 -13.06
C VAL A 71 13.77 -3.20 -13.45
N VAL A 72 14.22 -4.46 -13.60
CA VAL A 72 13.34 -5.59 -13.94
C VAL A 72 12.33 -5.86 -12.81
N ALA A 73 12.77 -5.81 -11.55
CA ALA A 73 11.89 -5.96 -10.39
C ALA A 73 10.81 -4.88 -10.35
N ARG A 74 11.17 -3.62 -10.63
CA ARG A 74 10.26 -2.47 -10.66
C ARG A 74 9.25 -2.55 -11.80
N GLN A 75 9.68 -2.93 -13.00
CA GLN A 75 8.79 -3.15 -14.14
C GLN A 75 7.78 -4.26 -13.86
N PHE A 76 8.26 -5.38 -13.31
CA PHE A 76 7.40 -6.47 -12.89
C PHE A 76 6.39 -6.02 -11.81
N ALA A 77 6.87 -5.33 -10.77
CA ALA A 77 6.02 -4.84 -9.69
C ALA A 77 4.92 -3.91 -10.22
N ALA A 78 5.26 -2.94 -11.08
CA ALA A 78 4.27 -2.03 -11.67
C ALA A 78 3.21 -2.78 -12.49
N ALA A 79 3.61 -3.77 -13.30
CA ALA A 79 2.67 -4.58 -14.08
C ALA A 79 1.77 -5.45 -13.18
N ALA A 80 2.35 -6.16 -12.21
CA ALA A 80 1.62 -7.02 -11.28
C ALA A 80 0.63 -6.24 -10.42
N LEU A 81 1.04 -5.09 -9.88
CA LEU A 81 0.18 -4.23 -9.06
C LEU A 81 -0.99 -3.65 -9.85
N ARG A 82 -0.77 -3.26 -11.12
CA ARG A 82 -1.85 -2.80 -11.99
C ARG A 82 -2.91 -3.89 -12.20
N VAL A 83 -2.48 -5.10 -12.55
CA VAL A 83 -3.40 -6.24 -12.72
C VAL A 83 -4.11 -6.58 -11.40
N ALA A 84 -3.41 -6.54 -10.26
CA ALA A 84 -4.02 -6.79 -8.96
C ALA A 84 -5.11 -5.75 -8.61
N LEU A 85 -4.87 -4.47 -8.86
CA LEU A 85 -5.85 -3.41 -8.68
C LEU A 85 -7.05 -3.56 -9.62
N GLU A 86 -6.83 -3.93 -10.88
CA GLU A 86 -7.91 -4.20 -11.83
C GLU A 86 -8.76 -5.42 -11.43
N VAL A 87 -8.16 -6.44 -10.82
CA VAL A 87 -8.88 -7.59 -10.22
C VAL A 87 -9.71 -7.15 -9.02
N LEU A 88 -9.16 -6.31 -8.12
CA LEU A 88 -9.91 -5.74 -7.00
C LEU A 88 -11.09 -4.87 -7.45
N ASP A 89 -10.94 -4.19 -8.59
CA ASP A 89 -12.00 -3.40 -9.21
C ASP A 89 -13.06 -4.28 -9.93
N GLY A 90 -12.80 -5.57 -10.12
CA GLY A 90 -13.67 -6.46 -10.90
C GLY A 90 -13.58 -6.25 -12.42
N ARG A 91 -12.57 -5.50 -12.89
CA ARG A 91 -12.34 -5.21 -14.32
C ARG A 91 -11.57 -6.32 -15.04
N ARG A 92 -10.90 -7.20 -14.28
CA ARG A 92 -10.16 -8.35 -14.80
C ARG A 92 -10.47 -9.61 -14.00
N SER A 93 -10.38 -10.76 -14.68
CA SER A 93 -10.48 -12.06 -14.03
C SER A 93 -9.24 -12.35 -13.15
N PRO A 94 -9.40 -12.89 -11.93
CA PRO A 94 -8.28 -13.34 -11.10
C PRO A 94 -7.35 -14.34 -11.78
N LEU A 95 -7.85 -15.06 -12.80
CA LEU A 95 -7.04 -16.00 -13.59
C LEU A 95 -5.90 -15.32 -14.35
N GLN A 96 -6.07 -14.05 -14.75
CA GLN A 96 -5.03 -13.27 -15.42
C GLN A 96 -3.84 -12.92 -14.50
N LEU A 97 -4.03 -13.04 -13.18
CA LEU A 97 -2.99 -12.79 -12.20
C LEU A 97 -2.13 -14.03 -11.92
N ARG A 98 -2.56 -15.24 -12.34
CA ARG A 98 -1.81 -16.50 -12.18
C ARG A 98 -0.33 -16.45 -12.63
N PRO A 99 0.03 -15.86 -13.78
CA PRO A 99 1.44 -15.75 -14.15
C PRO A 99 2.23 -14.83 -13.21
N LEU A 100 1.58 -13.84 -12.59
CA LEU A 100 2.23 -12.78 -11.82
C LEU A 100 2.22 -13.03 -10.31
N ALA A 101 1.35 -13.89 -9.79
CA ALA A 101 1.18 -14.07 -8.35
C ALA A 101 1.10 -15.54 -7.93
N GLU A 102 1.42 -15.81 -6.67
CA GLU A 102 1.16 -17.09 -6.04
C GLU A 102 -0.33 -17.29 -5.79
N SER A 103 -0.76 -18.56 -5.73
CA SER A 103 -2.18 -18.93 -5.54
C SER A 103 -2.77 -18.34 -4.25
N GLY A 104 -1.98 -18.27 -3.17
CA GLY A 104 -2.40 -17.67 -1.91
C GLY A 104 -2.75 -16.19 -2.03
N VAL A 105 -1.96 -15.42 -2.79
CA VAL A 105 -2.23 -14.00 -3.06
C VAL A 105 -3.49 -13.84 -3.91
N ILE A 106 -3.69 -14.69 -4.91
CA ILE A 106 -4.87 -14.66 -5.77
C ILE A 106 -6.13 -14.95 -4.95
N ALA A 107 -6.09 -15.94 -4.07
CA ALA A 107 -7.19 -16.27 -3.17
C ALA A 107 -7.51 -15.12 -2.19
N ALA A 108 -6.48 -14.48 -1.63
CA ALA A 108 -6.64 -13.32 -0.76
C ALA A 108 -7.28 -12.13 -1.50
N LEU A 109 -6.77 -11.78 -2.70
CA LEU A 109 -7.32 -10.70 -3.53
C LEU A 109 -8.79 -10.95 -3.89
N ARG A 110 -9.13 -12.17 -4.28
CA ARG A 110 -10.51 -12.55 -4.55
C ARG A 110 -11.38 -12.37 -3.30
N THR A 111 -10.91 -12.82 -2.15
CA THR A 111 -11.64 -12.68 -0.88
C THR A 111 -11.89 -11.22 -0.54
N VAL A 112 -10.90 -10.35 -0.71
CA VAL A 112 -11.02 -8.89 -0.46
C VAL A 112 -12.01 -8.25 -1.44
N ALA A 113 -11.96 -8.64 -2.72
CA ALA A 113 -12.87 -8.14 -3.76
C ALA A 113 -14.32 -8.58 -3.50
N ASP A 114 -14.54 -9.87 -3.20
CA ASP A 114 -15.85 -10.47 -2.95
C ASP A 114 -16.49 -9.89 -1.67
N ARG A 115 -15.68 -9.60 -0.63
CA ARG A 115 -16.15 -8.97 0.61
C ARG A 115 -16.29 -7.45 0.52
N GLY A 116 -15.95 -6.83 -0.60
CA GLY A 116 -16.00 -5.37 -0.75
C GLY A 116 -15.06 -4.62 0.20
N GLN A 117 -13.99 -5.25 0.69
CA GLN A 117 -13.06 -4.69 1.67
C GLN A 117 -11.96 -3.82 1.03
N VAL A 118 -12.15 -3.40 -0.22
CA VAL A 118 -11.20 -2.59 -0.96
C VAL A 118 -11.37 -1.11 -0.57
N PRO A 119 -10.32 -0.44 -0.05
CA PRO A 119 -10.40 0.96 0.33
C PRO A 119 -10.82 1.84 -0.85
N GLY A 120 -11.83 2.68 -0.62
CA GLY A 120 -12.31 3.65 -1.60
C GLY A 120 -12.97 3.06 -2.85
N ARG A 121 -13.42 1.79 -2.86
CA ARG A 121 -14.00 1.15 -4.06
C ARG A 121 -15.11 1.96 -4.73
N GLY A 122 -15.94 2.67 -3.94
CA GLY A 122 -17.00 3.55 -4.45
C GLY A 122 -16.52 4.90 -5.03
N LEU A 123 -15.24 5.22 -4.95
CA LEU A 123 -14.64 6.48 -5.43
C LEU A 123 -14.13 6.38 -6.87
N GLY A 124 -14.29 5.23 -7.52
CA GLY A 124 -13.87 4.97 -8.89
C GLY A 124 -12.77 3.91 -9.01
N ALA A 125 -12.31 3.73 -10.25
CA ALA A 125 -11.27 2.77 -10.60
C ALA A 125 -9.92 3.18 -9.99
N ALA A 126 -9.13 2.19 -9.56
CA ALA A 126 -7.80 2.45 -9.04
C ALA A 126 -6.80 2.80 -10.16
N THR A 127 -6.06 3.88 -9.97
CA THR A 127 -4.95 4.30 -10.84
C THR A 127 -3.65 4.23 -10.05
N LEU A 128 -2.74 3.36 -10.48
CA LEU A 128 -1.41 3.23 -9.86
C LEU A 128 -0.58 4.50 -10.13
N THR A 129 -0.02 5.11 -9.08
CA THR A 129 0.73 6.39 -9.21
C THR A 129 2.22 6.21 -9.01
N ARG A 130 2.64 5.81 -7.82
CA ARG A 130 4.05 5.64 -7.46
C ARG A 130 4.31 4.20 -7.08
N VAL A 131 5.45 3.66 -7.52
CA VAL A 131 5.94 2.33 -7.14
C VAL A 131 7.38 2.48 -6.69
N ASP A 132 7.63 2.18 -5.42
CA ASP A 132 8.96 2.09 -4.84
C ASP A 132 9.27 0.60 -4.58
N VAL A 133 10.41 0.15 -5.06
CA VAL A 133 10.91 -1.22 -4.85
C VAL A 133 12.15 -1.15 -3.98
N ILE A 134 12.18 -1.99 -2.95
CA ILE A 134 13.27 -2.07 -1.99
C ILE A 134 13.77 -3.51 -2.01
N MET A 135 14.95 -3.72 -2.59
CA MET A 135 15.56 -5.05 -2.65
C MET A 135 15.88 -5.56 -1.23
N ALA A 136 15.28 -6.69 -0.85
CA ALA A 136 15.48 -7.36 0.44
C ALA A 136 16.48 -8.53 0.33
N GLY A 137 17.16 -8.64 -0.81
CA GLY A 137 18.13 -9.68 -1.15
C GLY A 137 18.25 -9.85 -2.66
N SER A 138 19.01 -10.84 -3.12
CA SER A 138 19.22 -11.09 -4.56
C SER A 138 17.99 -11.70 -5.27
N ARG A 139 16.99 -12.14 -4.50
CA ARG A 139 15.79 -12.84 -4.98
C ARG A 139 14.48 -12.37 -4.33
N ALA A 140 14.50 -11.29 -3.56
CA ALA A 140 13.30 -10.78 -2.92
C ALA A 140 13.32 -9.26 -2.90
N ALA A 141 12.15 -8.65 -3.05
CA ALA A 141 11.98 -7.22 -2.90
C ALA A 141 10.65 -6.91 -2.23
N GLU A 142 10.66 -5.93 -1.34
CA GLU A 142 9.47 -5.32 -0.78
C GLU A 142 9.05 -4.16 -1.70
N VAL A 143 7.75 -3.97 -1.85
CA VAL A 143 7.17 -3.00 -2.77
C VAL A 143 6.18 -2.15 -2.00
N CYS A 144 6.37 -0.84 -2.07
CA CYS A 144 5.43 0.16 -1.55
C CYS A 144 4.87 0.92 -2.74
N ALA A 145 3.56 1.10 -2.81
CA ALA A 145 2.97 1.86 -3.89
C ALA A 145 1.80 2.73 -3.45
N GLY A 146 1.61 3.82 -4.18
CA GLY A 146 0.43 4.67 -4.08
C GLY A 146 -0.56 4.35 -5.20
N TYR A 147 -1.84 4.47 -4.91
CA TYR A 147 -2.89 4.44 -5.94
C TYR A 147 -4.00 5.44 -5.62
N ASP A 148 -4.61 5.94 -6.68
CA ASP A 148 -5.65 6.96 -6.59
C ASP A 148 -6.99 6.34 -6.91
N ARG A 149 -8.02 6.76 -6.19
CA ARG A 149 -9.42 6.53 -6.55
C ARG A 149 -10.17 7.85 -6.45
N GLY A 150 -10.58 8.39 -7.60
CA GLY A 150 -11.12 9.73 -7.67
C GLY A 150 -10.12 10.76 -7.13
N THR A 151 -10.51 11.52 -6.11
CA THR A 151 -9.68 12.56 -5.47
C THR A 151 -8.93 12.08 -4.23
N ARG A 152 -8.97 10.78 -3.92
CA ARG A 152 -8.32 10.19 -2.74
C ARG A 152 -7.10 9.38 -3.14
N HIS A 153 -6.04 9.53 -2.35
CA HIS A 153 -4.80 8.77 -2.45
C HIS A 153 -4.78 7.68 -1.38
N PHE A 154 -4.41 6.47 -1.78
CA PHE A 154 -4.29 5.29 -0.93
C PHE A 154 -2.92 4.65 -1.10
N ALA A 155 -2.58 3.74 -0.20
CA ALA A 155 -1.32 3.02 -0.22
C ALA A 155 -1.55 1.51 -0.28
N LEU A 156 -0.57 0.81 -0.83
CA LEU A 156 -0.48 -0.63 -0.77
C LEU A 156 0.96 -1.06 -0.49
N ALA A 157 1.08 -2.23 0.11
CA ALA A 157 2.35 -2.92 0.32
C ALA A 157 2.27 -4.30 -0.32
N ALA A 158 3.38 -4.73 -0.89
CA ALA A 158 3.49 -6.00 -1.58
C ALA A 158 4.91 -6.57 -1.43
N ARG A 159 5.04 -7.87 -1.68
CA ARG A 159 6.33 -8.55 -1.71
C ARG A 159 6.46 -9.37 -2.97
N ILE A 160 7.59 -9.24 -3.65
CA ILE A 160 7.92 -10.02 -4.85
C ILE A 160 9.14 -10.89 -4.59
N VAL A 161 9.11 -12.12 -5.12
CA VAL A 161 10.18 -13.10 -5.00
C VAL A 161 10.55 -13.63 -6.38
N ARG A 162 11.84 -13.74 -6.67
CA ARG A 162 12.37 -14.24 -7.93
C ARG A 162 12.61 -15.75 -7.83
N GLY A 163 11.75 -16.51 -8.50
CA GLY A 163 11.89 -17.94 -8.71
C GLY A 163 12.64 -18.27 -10.00
N ARG A 164 12.54 -19.54 -10.43
CA ARG A 164 13.13 -20.01 -11.70
C ARG A 164 12.45 -19.39 -12.93
N SER A 165 11.15 -19.11 -12.85
CA SER A 165 10.34 -18.55 -13.92
C SER A 165 10.27 -17.02 -13.91
N GLY A 166 11.10 -16.35 -13.11
CA GLY A 166 11.08 -14.90 -12.92
C GLY A 166 10.42 -14.47 -11.60
N TRP A 167 10.06 -13.20 -11.54
CA TRP A 167 9.44 -12.59 -10.37
C TRP A 167 7.98 -13.04 -10.18
N ARG A 168 7.56 -13.19 -8.92
CA ARG A 168 6.18 -13.50 -8.53
C ARG A 168 5.79 -12.69 -7.30
N LEU A 169 4.54 -12.24 -7.27
CA LEU A 169 3.92 -11.60 -6.13
C LEU A 169 3.55 -12.65 -5.07
N THR A 170 4.08 -12.47 -3.86
CA THR A 170 3.96 -13.42 -2.73
C THR A 170 3.19 -12.86 -1.55
N ALA A 171 3.12 -11.52 -1.43
CA ALA A 171 2.26 -10.84 -0.47
C ALA A 171 1.66 -9.59 -1.10
N PHE A 172 0.46 -9.22 -0.68
CA PHE A 172 -0.25 -8.03 -1.14
C PHE A 172 -1.22 -7.54 -0.06
N ARG A 173 -1.19 -6.23 0.22
CA ARG A 173 -2.07 -5.58 1.19
C ARG A 173 -2.38 -4.15 0.75
N VAL A 174 -3.64 -3.75 0.88
CA VAL A 174 -4.13 -2.38 0.67
C VAL A 174 -4.48 -1.74 2.02
N PHE A 175 -4.36 -0.41 2.10
CA PHE A 175 -4.62 0.40 3.28
C PHE A 175 -5.55 1.56 2.96
#